data_AF-A0A382B4Z2-F1
#
_entry.id   AF-A0A382B4Z2-F1
#
_cell.length_a   1.000
_cell.length_b   1.000
_cell.length_c   1.000
_cell.angle_alpha   90.00
_cell.angle_beta   90.00
_cell.angle_gamma   90.00
#
_symmetry.space_group_name_H-M   'P 1'
#
loop_
_entity.id
_entity.type
_entity.pdbx_description
1 polymer ?
#
loop_
_entity_poly.entity_id
_entity_poly.type
_entity_poly.pdbx_seq_one_letter_code
_entity_poly.pdbx_strand_id
1 'polypeptide(L)'
;MPEDGIDFRSEDKLLTTKEIIRLIKTTSKMGVSKIRFTGGEPLLRKDLLKLVQFAKETPGIESVHLTTNGLLLSKHIQELERAGLSGINISLDTLNPEKFKIIT
;
A
#
# COMPACT_ATOMS: atom_id res chain seq x y z
N MET A 1 -11.19 15.79 -4.14
CA MET A 1 -10.00 15.71 -5.02
C MET A 1 -9.54 17.13 -5.25
N PRO A 2 -8.23 17.44 -5.29
CA PRO A 2 -7.78 18.81 -5.53
C PRO A 2 -8.38 19.37 -6.84
N GLU A 3 -8.78 20.64 -6.84
CA GLU A 3 -9.42 21.30 -7.99
C GLU A 3 -8.53 21.25 -9.24
N ASP A 4 -7.21 21.20 -9.06
CA ASP A 4 -6.21 21.15 -10.13
C ASP A 4 -5.92 19.72 -10.66
N GLY A 5 -6.63 18.71 -10.16
CA GLY A 5 -6.34 17.31 -10.47
C GLY A 5 -5.14 16.76 -9.71
N ILE A 6 -4.89 15.46 -9.85
CA ILE A 6 -3.75 14.78 -9.22
C ILE A 6 -2.62 14.73 -10.24
N ASP A 7 -1.52 15.44 -9.96
CA ASP A 7 -0.28 15.32 -10.76
C ASP A 7 0.35 13.96 -10.50
N PHE A 8 -0.09 12.95 -11.25
CA PHE A 8 0.46 11.61 -11.18
C PHE A 8 1.92 11.68 -11.62
N ARG A 9 2.84 11.32 -10.70
CA ARG A 9 4.25 11.17 -11.05
C ARG A 9 4.35 10.25 -12.26
N SER A 10 5.13 10.69 -13.26
CA SER A 10 5.42 9.90 -14.43
C SER A 10 6.02 8.54 -14.02
N GLU A 11 5.65 7.47 -14.74
CA GLU A 11 5.98 6.09 -14.35
C GLU A 11 7.49 5.87 -14.18
N ASP A 12 8.32 6.61 -14.95
CA ASP A 12 9.78 6.61 -14.89
C ASP A 12 10.35 7.14 -13.57
N LYS A 13 9.56 7.87 -12.77
CA LYS A 13 9.95 8.36 -11.45
C LYS A 13 9.53 7.44 -10.31
N LEU A 14 8.84 6.33 -10.60
CA LEU A 14 8.42 5.35 -9.60
C LEU A 14 9.45 4.22 -9.50
N LEU A 15 9.67 3.73 -8.28
CA LEU A 15 10.47 2.52 -8.09
C LEU A 15 9.78 1.33 -8.76
N THR A 16 10.55 0.62 -9.58
CA THR A 16 10.14 -0.64 -10.20
C THR A 16 9.95 -1.72 -9.14
N THR A 17 9.21 -2.79 -9.47
CA THR A 17 9.05 -3.96 -8.59
C THR A 17 10.40 -4.51 -8.13
N LYS A 18 11.39 -4.56 -9.03
CA LYS A 18 12.72 -5.10 -8.75
C LYS A 18 13.47 -4.25 -7.72
N GLU A 19 13.36 -2.93 -7.82
CA GLU A 19 13.99 -2.00 -6.88
C GLU A 19 13.36 -2.08 -5.49
N ILE A 20 12.02 -2.18 -5.41
CA ILE A 20 11.33 -2.35 -4.13
C ILE A 20 11.71 -3.68 -3.47
N ILE A 21 11.75 -4.77 -4.24
CA ILE A 21 12.21 -6.08 -3.76
C ILE A 21 13.64 -6.00 -3.22
N ARG A 22 14.53 -5.29 -3.92
CA ARG A 22 15.91 -5.07 -3.46
C ARG A 22 15.94 -4.27 -2.16
N LEU A 23 15.13 -3.21 -2.07
CA LEU A 23 15.02 -2.39 -0.86
C LEU A 23 14.61 -3.25 0.34
N ILE A 24 13.51 -3.99 0.22
CA ILE A 24 12.97 -4.87 1.27
C ILE A 24 14.05 -5.85 1.78
N LYS A 25 14.76 -6.52 0.86
CA LYS A 25 15.85 -7.45 1.20
C LYS A 25 16.97 -6.76 1.97
N THR A 26 17.41 -5.60 1.50
CA THR A 26 18.53 -4.87 2.13
C THR A 26 18.14 -4.36 3.50
N THR A 27 16.97 -3.73 3.63
CA THR A 27 16.51 -3.14 4.90
C THR A 27 16.20 -4.21 5.93
N SER A 28 15.69 -5.37 5.53
CA SER A 28 15.43 -6.48 6.45
C SER A 28 16.73 -6.96 7.12
N LYS A 29 17.82 -7.07 6.36
CA LYS A 29 19.15 -7.41 6.89
C LYS A 29 19.71 -6.35 7.85
N MET A 30 19.17 -5.13 7.82
CA MET A 30 19.53 -4.04 8.72
C MET A 30 18.61 -3.97 9.96
N GLY A 31 17.72 -4.96 10.14
CA GLY A 31 16.83 -5.04 11.31
C GLY A 31 15.46 -4.42 11.12
N VAL A 32 15.09 -3.99 9.90
CA VAL A 32 13.70 -3.61 9.62
C VAL A 32 12.84 -4.86 9.71
N SER A 33 11.85 -4.86 10.61
CA SER A 33 10.92 -5.99 10.80
C SER A 33 9.48 -5.70 10.39
N LYS A 34 9.17 -4.46 10.03
CA LYS A 34 7.82 -4.04 9.67
C LYS A 34 7.81 -3.23 8.39
N ILE A 35 6.94 -3.62 7.45
CA ILE A 35 6.73 -2.91 6.18
C ILE A 35 5.30 -2.38 6.14
N ARG A 36 5.14 -1.14 5.65
CA ARG A 36 3.84 -0.54 5.37
C ARG A 36 3.78 -0.06 3.94
N PHE A 37 2.84 -0.60 3.16
CA PHE A 37 2.49 -0.08 1.85
C PHE A 37 1.50 1.08 1.99
N THR A 38 1.85 2.20 1.34
CA THR A 38 1.11 3.47 1.35
C THR A 38 1.40 4.20 0.03
N GLY A 39 0.99 5.46 -0.10
CA GLY A 39 1.27 6.33 -1.25
C GLY A 39 0.14 7.34 -1.44
N GLY A 40 -0.32 7.48 -2.68
CA GLY A 40 -1.69 7.94 -2.95
C GLY A 40 -2.67 6.85 -2.54
N GLU A 41 -3.23 6.11 -3.50
CA GLU A 41 -3.96 4.88 -3.21
C GLU A 41 -3.13 3.64 -3.61
N PRO A 42 -2.58 2.86 -2.66
CA PRO A 42 -1.72 1.72 -2.99
C PRO A 42 -2.45 0.62 -3.76
N LEU A 43 -3.77 0.45 -3.59
CA LEU A 43 -4.53 -0.56 -4.32
C LEU A 43 -4.59 -0.32 -5.84
N LEU A 44 -4.21 0.88 -6.32
CA LEU A 44 -4.05 1.16 -7.75
C LEU A 44 -2.76 0.57 -8.35
N ARG A 45 -1.81 0.15 -7.50
CA ARG A 45 -0.53 -0.38 -7.95
C ARG A 45 -0.67 -1.85 -8.36
N LYS A 46 -0.51 -2.12 -9.66
CA LYS A 46 -0.73 -3.45 -10.30
C LYS A 46 0.05 -4.60 -9.66
N ASP A 47 1.27 -4.34 -9.15
CA ASP A 47 2.15 -5.34 -8.56
C ASP A 47 2.09 -5.41 -7.03
N LEU A 48 1.13 -4.72 -6.38
CA LEU A 48 1.04 -4.65 -4.92
C LEU A 48 0.97 -6.03 -4.25
N LEU A 49 0.12 -6.93 -4.74
CA LEU A 49 -0.03 -8.27 -4.16
C LEU A 49 1.29 -9.04 -4.13
N LYS A 50 2.05 -8.97 -5.23
CA LYS A 50 3.37 -9.57 -5.35
C LYS A 50 4.36 -8.97 -4.34
N LEU A 51 4.29 -7.65 -4.14
CA LEU A 51 5.14 -6.95 -3.16
C LEU A 51 4.78 -7.31 -1.72
N VAL A 52 3.49 -7.44 -1.40
CA VAL A 52 3.01 -7.87 -0.08
C VAL A 52 3.48 -9.29 0.23
N GLN A 53 3.26 -10.22 -0.70
CA GLN A 53 3.70 -11.61 -0.55
C GLN A 53 5.22 -11.69 -0.34
N PHE A 54 5.98 -11.03 -1.21
CA PHE A 54 7.44 -11.01 -1.12
C PHE A 54 7.93 -10.40 0.21
N ALA A 55 7.31 -9.31 0.66
CA ALA A 55 7.64 -8.70 1.94
C ALA A 55 7.39 -9.67 3.09
N LYS A 56 6.27 -10.39 3.08
CA LYS A 56 5.92 -11.35 4.14
C LYS A 56 6.84 -12.57 4.17
N GLU A 57 7.28 -13.04 3.01
CA GLU A 57 8.21 -14.17 2.87
C GLU A 57 9.68 -13.78 3.16
N THR A 58 9.99 -12.48 3.23
CA THR A 58 11.37 -12.02 3.46
C THR A 58 11.80 -12.29 4.91
N PRO A 59 12.87 -13.06 5.15
CA PRO A 59 13.38 -13.31 6.50
C PRO A 59 13.71 -12.00 7.22
N GLY A 60 13.28 -11.88 8.48
CA GLY A 60 13.42 -10.66 9.29
C GLY A 60 12.17 -9.77 9.28
N ILE A 61 11.30 -9.89 8.27
CA ILE A 61 10.02 -9.17 8.25
C ILE A 61 8.97 -9.95 9.06
N GLU A 62 8.50 -9.34 10.14
CA GLU A 62 7.49 -9.90 11.03
C GLU A 62 6.07 -9.53 10.59
N SER A 63 5.87 -8.29 10.13
CA SER A 63 4.54 -7.76 9.78
C SER A 63 4.53 -6.88 8.54
N VAL A 64 3.47 -7.02 7.74
CA VAL A 64 3.23 -6.25 6.52
C VAL A 64 1.87 -5.57 6.64
N HIS A 65 1.82 -4.26 6.48
CA HIS A 65 0.59 -3.47 6.64
C HIS A 65 0.27 -2.66 5.38
N LEU A 66 -1.00 -2.27 5.24
CA LEU A 66 -1.50 -1.42 4.16
C LEU A 66 -2.21 -0.20 4.76
N THR A 67 -2.01 0.98 4.17
CA THR A 67 -2.86 2.16 4.43
C THR A 67 -3.63 2.50 3.15
N THR A 68 -4.96 2.56 3.20
CA THR A 68 -5.83 2.76 2.01
C THR A 68 -7.04 3.63 2.35
N ASN A 69 -7.64 4.27 1.35
CA ASN A 69 -8.95 4.91 1.48
C ASN A 69 -10.12 3.91 1.53
N GLY A 70 -9.85 2.62 1.24
CA GLY A 70 -10.81 1.53 1.36
C GLY A 70 -11.74 1.32 0.16
N LEU A 71 -11.77 2.22 -0.83
CA LEU A 71 -12.71 2.15 -1.97
C LEU A 71 -12.52 0.88 -2.83
N LEU A 72 -11.26 0.45 -2.99
CA LEU A 72 -10.91 -0.75 -3.77
C LEU A 72 -10.74 -1.99 -2.90
N LEU A 73 -10.88 -1.86 -1.57
CA LEU A 73 -10.48 -2.92 -0.64
C LEU A 73 -11.30 -4.19 -0.82
N SER A 74 -12.61 -4.07 -1.03
CA SER A 74 -13.51 -5.22 -1.22
C SER A 74 -13.10 -6.11 -2.39
N LYS A 75 -12.45 -5.56 -3.41
CA LYS A 75 -11.97 -6.31 -4.58
C LYS A 75 -10.67 -7.08 -4.32
N HIS A 76 -9.85 -6.62 -3.37
CA HIS A 76 -8.49 -7.14 -3.15
C HIS A 76 -8.30 -7.81 -1.78
N ILE A 77 -9.22 -7.65 -0.83
CA ILE A 77 -9.02 -8.06 0.57
C ILE A 77 -8.68 -9.55 0.71
N GLN A 78 -9.35 -10.43 -0.05
CA GLN A 78 -9.09 -11.87 0.01
C GLN A 78 -7.69 -12.22 -0.50
N GLU A 79 -7.23 -11.55 -1.57
CA GLU A 79 -5.90 -11.79 -2.12
C GLU A 79 -4.80 -11.23 -1.21
N LEU A 80 -5.05 -10.08 -0.58
CA LEU A 80 -4.16 -9.47 0.39
C LEU A 80 -3.99 -10.33 1.65
N GLU A 81 -5.10 -10.89 2.15
CA GLU A 81 -5.08 -11.83 3.27
C GLU A 81 -4.27 -13.09 2.92
N ARG A 82 -4.51 -13.69 1.75
CA ARG A 82 -3.73 -14.84 1.25
C ARG A 82 -2.25 -14.52 1.06
N ALA A 83 -1.93 -13.30 0.64
CA ALA A 83 -0.55 -12.82 0.51
C ALA A 83 0.13 -12.58 1.88
N GLY A 84 -0.61 -12.70 2.99
CA GLY A 84 -0.09 -12.60 4.35
C GLY A 84 -0.04 -11.17 4.90
N LEU A 85 -0.90 -10.28 4.39
CA LEU A 85 -1.08 -8.95 4.97
C LEU A 85 -1.49 -9.07 6.45
N SER A 86 -0.76 -8.38 7.32
CA SER A 86 -0.91 -8.48 8.78
C SER A 86 -1.89 -7.44 9.36
N GLY A 87 -2.20 -6.37 8.64
CA GLY A 87 -3.19 -5.40 9.08
C GLY A 87 -3.39 -4.23 8.13
N ILE A 88 -4.52 -3.55 8.29
CA ILE A 88 -4.96 -2.45 7.42
C ILE A 88 -5.26 -1.22 8.25
N ASN A 89 -4.84 -0.07 7.76
CA ASN A 89 -5.25 1.25 8.22
C ASN A 89 -6.17 1.86 7.15
N ILE A 90 -7.40 2.18 7.53
CA ILE A 90 -8.35 2.84 6.63
C ILE A 90 -8.35 4.34 6.93
N SER A 91 -8.00 5.15 5.94
CA SER A 91 -8.12 6.61 6.02
C SER A 91 -9.57 7.00 5.75
N LEU A 92 -10.22 7.58 6.76
CA LEU A 92 -11.61 8.05 6.69
C LEU A 92 -11.76 9.35 7.46
N ASP A 93 -11.87 10.46 6.73
CA ASP A 93 -11.83 11.81 7.32
C ASP A 93 -13.13 12.18 8.06
N THR A 94 -14.24 11.55 7.71
CA THR A 94 -15.54 11.80 8.32
C THR A 94 -16.48 10.61 8.17
N LEU A 95 -17.33 10.39 9.18
CA LEU A 95 -18.44 9.42 9.12
C LEU A 95 -19.73 10.03 8.55
N ASN A 96 -19.77 11.35 8.34
CA ASN A 96 -20.89 12.04 7.73
C ASN A 96 -20.77 11.97 6.19
N PRO A 97 -21.74 11.34 5.49
CA PRO A 97 -21.68 11.16 4.04
C PRO A 97 -21.67 12.47 3.24
N GLU A 98 -22.38 13.50 3.70
CA GLU A 98 -22.43 14.80 3.01
C GLU A 98 -21.11 15.55 3.17
N LYS A 99 -20.50 15.49 4.37
CA LYS A 99 -19.15 16.03 4.57
C LYS A 99 -18.10 15.27 3.77
N PHE A 100 -18.26 13.95 3.60
CA PHE A 100 -17.33 13.14 2.83
C PHE A 100 -17.23 13.62 1.38
N LYS A 101 -18.37 13.91 0.73
CA LYS A 101 -18.45 14.46 -0.63
C LYS A 101 -17.77 15.82 -0.80
N ILE A 102 -17.66 16.60 0.27
CA ILE A 102 -17.04 17.94 0.24
C ILE A 102 -15.51 17.83 0.38
N ILE A 103 -15.04 16.85 1.16
CA ILE A 103 -13.62 16.70 1.52
C ILE A 103 -12.86 15.83 0.49
N THR A 104 -13.50 14.77 -0.01
CA THR A 104 -12.91 13.75 -0.89
C THR A 104 -13.17 14.00 -2.37
#